data_AF-J1RHV6-F1
#
_entry.id   AF-J1RHV6-F1
#
_cell.length_a   1.000
_cell.length_b   1.000
_cell.length_c   1.000
_cell.angle_alpha   90.00
_cell.angle_beta   90.00
_cell.angle_gamma   90.00
#
_symmetry.space_group_name_H-M   'P 1'
#
loop_
_entity.id
_entity.type
_entity.pdbx_description
1 polymer ?
#
loop_
_entity_poly.entity_id
_entity_poly.type
_entity_poly.pdbx_seq_one_letter_code
_entity_poly.pdbx_strand_id
1 'polypeptide(L)'
;MTRRSLRRLLPRWPEIRCALVDTVGELTVRRPPYAPRLADALATIAPATLGRHIAALTDAGPRWRENQQSIAATLRHLHTELTGAGYEVAEQRYGEAPHQINLFATLAGRDTAAPLVEVGAHWDTVEGSPGADDNASGVAGVLEIARVLHGLGPRQRGIRFCLFGEEEEWMTGSGAHVARFTAADEAVEGLIALEMIGFRDPRPGAQRAPLRIPGIFSPPRTGDFIAVIADLRSLPFVNAVQRSARRYVPDLKVYPLK
;
A
#
# COMPACT_ATOMS: atom_id res chain seq x y z
N MET A 1 -34.64 -7.51 -44.77
CA MET A 1 -33.25 -7.03 -44.66
C MET A 1 -32.54 -7.82 -43.55
N THR A 2 -32.06 -9.05 -43.81
CA THR A 2 -30.65 -9.42 -44.12
C THR A 2 -29.66 -8.95 -43.03
N ARG A 3 -29.13 -9.82 -42.15
CA ARG A 3 -28.08 -10.85 -42.42
C ARG A 3 -27.14 -10.46 -43.58
N ARG A 4 -26.26 -9.45 -43.44
CA ARG A 4 -25.06 -9.42 -44.30
C ARG A 4 -23.81 -8.62 -43.92
N SER A 5 -23.73 -7.82 -42.86
CA SER A 5 -22.52 -6.99 -42.69
C SER A 5 -21.46 -7.46 -41.68
N LEU A 6 -21.72 -8.40 -40.77
CA LEU A 6 -20.74 -8.70 -39.69
C LEU A 6 -20.09 -10.08 -39.73
N ARG A 7 -20.24 -10.84 -40.82
CA ARG A 7 -19.76 -12.24 -40.93
C ARG A 7 -18.46 -12.45 -41.72
N ARG A 8 -17.61 -11.44 -41.93
CA ARG A 8 -16.45 -11.60 -42.83
C ARG A 8 -15.04 -11.32 -42.29
N LEU A 9 -14.82 -11.25 -40.98
CA LEU A 9 -13.43 -11.14 -40.48
C LEU A 9 -13.19 -11.89 -39.15
N LEU A 10 -13.74 -13.10 -39.01
CA LEU A 10 -13.28 -14.04 -37.96
C LEU A 10 -12.29 -15.05 -38.58
N PRO A 11 -11.01 -15.04 -38.20
CA PRO A 11 -10.23 -16.27 -38.20
C PRO A 11 -10.67 -17.11 -37.00
N ARG A 12 -11.10 -18.33 -37.27
CA ARG A 12 -11.32 -19.36 -36.26
C ARG A 12 -9.99 -19.74 -35.62
N TRP A 13 -9.95 -19.82 -34.30
CA TRP A 13 -8.93 -20.56 -33.56
C TRP A 13 -9.62 -21.53 -32.58
N PRO A 14 -9.02 -22.70 -32.32
CA PRO A 14 -9.71 -23.91 -31.87
C PRO A 14 -9.90 -23.93 -30.35
N GLU A 15 -10.76 -24.84 -29.90
CA GLU A 15 -10.91 -25.21 -28.50
C GLU A 15 -9.57 -25.59 -27.84
N ILE A 16 -9.34 -25.07 -26.64
CA ILE A 16 -8.51 -25.74 -25.62
C ILE A 16 -9.38 -25.84 -24.37
N ARG A 17 -9.58 -27.08 -23.90
CA ARG A 17 -10.26 -27.43 -22.65
C ARG A 17 -9.24 -27.78 -21.56
N CYS A 18 -9.72 -27.58 -20.33
CA CYS A 18 -9.23 -27.98 -19.00
C CYS A 18 -8.12 -27.13 -18.37
N ALA A 19 -8.09 -26.89 -17.05
CA ALA A 19 -9.06 -26.88 -15.95
C ALA A 19 -8.24 -26.59 -14.67
N LEU A 20 -8.68 -25.68 -13.81
CA LEU A 20 -8.90 -25.82 -12.35
C LEU A 20 -8.92 -24.45 -11.67
N VAL A 21 -9.94 -24.28 -10.84
CA VAL A 21 -10.17 -23.17 -9.92
C VAL A 21 -9.57 -23.57 -8.58
N ASP A 22 -8.74 -22.73 -7.98
CA ASP A 22 -8.66 -22.64 -6.53
C ASP A 22 -8.29 -21.21 -6.09
N THR A 23 -8.85 -20.79 -4.97
CA THR A 23 -9.06 -19.39 -4.60
C THR A 23 -7.86 -18.74 -3.91
N VAL A 24 -7.10 -17.88 -4.61
CA VAL A 24 -6.50 -16.61 -4.12
C VAL A 24 -6.29 -15.75 -5.38
N GLY A 25 -6.81 -14.52 -5.46
CA GLY A 25 -6.71 -13.75 -6.71
C GLY A 25 -5.28 -13.33 -7.01
N GLU A 26 -4.64 -13.91 -8.04
CA GLU A 26 -3.40 -13.38 -8.60
C GLU A 26 -3.69 -12.08 -9.35
N LEU A 27 -2.99 -11.02 -8.94
CA LEU A 27 -2.98 -9.75 -9.63
C LEU A 27 -2.13 -9.87 -10.90
N THR A 28 -2.74 -9.85 -12.09
CA THR A 28 -1.98 -9.91 -13.34
C THR A 28 -1.23 -8.60 -13.56
N VAL A 29 0.10 -8.62 -13.54
CA VAL A 29 0.91 -7.43 -13.80
C VAL A 29 1.28 -7.30 -15.29
N ARG A 30 1.02 -6.15 -15.93
CA ARG A 30 1.52 -5.87 -17.30
C ARG A 30 2.94 -5.30 -17.28
N ARG A 31 3.79 -5.80 -18.18
CA ARG A 31 5.20 -5.39 -18.34
C ARG A 31 5.35 -3.91 -18.80
N PRO A 32 5.99 -3.02 -18.02
CA PRO A 32 6.33 -1.65 -18.43
C PRO A 32 7.39 -1.60 -19.54
N PRO A 33 7.70 -0.45 -20.15
CA PRO A 33 8.90 -0.27 -20.99
C PRO A 33 10.24 -0.40 -20.22
N TYR A 34 10.24 -0.39 -18.88
CA TYR A 34 11.36 -0.76 -17.99
C TYR A 34 11.39 -2.27 -17.67
N ALA A 35 10.91 -3.09 -18.62
CA ALA A 35 10.09 -4.29 -18.44
C ALA A 35 10.61 -5.47 -17.61
N PRO A 36 11.86 -5.94 -17.80
CA PRO A 36 12.25 -7.23 -17.22
C PRO A 36 12.39 -7.12 -15.71
N ARG A 37 13.18 -6.14 -15.27
CA ARG A 37 13.53 -5.95 -13.85
C ARG A 37 12.30 -5.75 -12.96
N LEU A 38 11.31 -4.97 -13.39
CA LEU A 38 10.11 -4.75 -12.56
C LEU A 38 9.24 -6.01 -12.45
N ALA A 39 9.04 -6.73 -13.56
CA ALA A 39 8.25 -7.97 -13.52
C ALA A 39 8.93 -9.02 -12.64
N ASP A 40 10.26 -9.17 -12.78
CA ASP A 40 11.06 -10.08 -11.97
C ASP A 40 11.00 -9.69 -10.49
N ALA A 41 11.11 -8.40 -10.18
CA ALA A 41 11.04 -7.91 -8.80
C ALA A 41 9.66 -8.08 -8.17
N LEU A 42 8.58 -7.84 -8.94
CA LEU A 42 7.21 -8.11 -8.47
C LEU A 42 6.96 -9.60 -8.25
N ALA A 43 7.57 -10.48 -9.06
CA ALA A 43 7.52 -11.92 -8.85
C ALA A 43 8.24 -12.37 -7.55
N THR A 44 9.05 -11.51 -6.93
CA THR A 44 9.63 -11.79 -5.60
C THR A 44 8.69 -11.46 -4.44
N ILE A 45 7.53 -10.84 -4.69
CA ILE A 45 6.53 -10.58 -3.66
C ILE A 45 5.75 -11.87 -3.44
N ALA A 46 5.83 -12.40 -2.23
CA ALA A 46 5.18 -13.66 -1.86
C ALA A 46 4.17 -13.43 -0.72
N PRO A 47 2.96 -14.04 -0.78
CA PRO A 47 2.00 -14.00 0.31
C PRO A 47 2.59 -14.49 1.65
N ALA A 48 3.52 -15.45 1.61
CA ALA A 48 4.21 -15.94 2.79
C ALA A 48 5.05 -14.86 3.48
N THR A 49 5.70 -13.98 2.71
CA THR A 49 6.51 -12.87 3.27
C THR A 49 5.60 -11.84 3.93
N LEU A 50 4.53 -11.44 3.25
CA LEU A 50 3.50 -10.55 3.83
C LEU A 50 2.90 -11.14 5.10
N GLY A 51 2.52 -12.43 5.07
CA GLY A 51 1.97 -13.15 6.22
C GLY A 51 2.94 -13.21 7.40
N ARG A 52 4.25 -13.36 7.15
CA ARG A 52 5.28 -13.32 8.20
C ARG A 52 5.36 -11.95 8.88
N HIS A 53 5.27 -10.86 8.13
CA HIS A 53 5.24 -9.52 8.74
C HIS A 53 3.99 -9.32 9.57
N ILE A 54 2.82 -9.67 9.04
CA ILE A 54 1.55 -9.58 9.78
C ILE A 54 1.62 -10.40 11.06
N ALA A 55 2.07 -11.66 10.98
CA ALA A 55 2.24 -12.54 12.14
C ALA A 55 3.19 -11.94 13.18
N ALA A 56 4.35 -11.43 12.77
CA ALA A 56 5.31 -10.80 13.69
C ALA A 56 4.69 -9.61 14.46
N LEU A 57 3.84 -8.80 13.80
CA LEU A 57 3.15 -7.68 14.43
C LEU A 57 1.99 -8.14 15.33
N THR A 58 1.22 -9.15 14.93
CA THR A 58 0.06 -9.64 15.71
C THR A 58 0.50 -10.49 16.90
N ASP A 59 1.54 -11.30 16.75
CA ASP A 59 2.08 -12.16 17.80
C ASP A 59 2.81 -11.35 18.88
N ALA A 60 3.30 -10.15 18.52
CA ALA A 60 3.80 -9.20 19.49
C ALA A 60 2.71 -8.79 20.50
N GLY A 61 1.43 -8.86 20.13
CA GLY A 61 0.28 -8.38 20.90
C GLY A 61 -0.20 -6.98 20.48
N PRO A 62 -1.27 -6.45 21.10
CA PRO A 62 -1.79 -5.12 20.80
C PRO A 62 -0.72 -4.04 20.96
N ARG A 63 -0.50 -3.26 19.90
CA ARG A 63 0.53 -2.22 19.79
C ARG A 63 -0.01 -0.87 20.29
N TRP A 64 -0.80 -0.93 21.35
CA TRP A 64 -1.41 0.23 22.01
C TRP A 64 -0.44 0.87 23.00
N ARG A 65 -0.65 2.16 23.28
CA ARG A 65 0.28 3.03 24.02
C ARG A 65 0.79 2.49 25.36
N GLU A 66 0.01 1.70 26.09
CA GLU A 66 0.44 1.16 27.40
C GLU A 66 1.13 -0.21 27.31
N ASN A 67 1.10 -0.88 26.15
CA ASN A 67 1.76 -2.18 25.96
C ASN A 67 3.19 -2.02 25.45
N GLN A 68 4.07 -1.65 26.38
CA GLN A 68 5.49 -1.42 26.10
C GLN A 68 6.20 -2.62 25.47
N GLN A 69 5.80 -3.84 25.82
CA GLN A 69 6.40 -5.06 25.26
C GLN A 69 6.08 -5.20 23.77
N SER A 70 4.81 -5.04 23.38
CA SER A 70 4.39 -5.10 21.98
C SER A 70 4.96 -3.97 21.15
N ILE A 71 5.01 -2.74 21.70
CA ILE A 71 5.66 -1.58 21.05
C ILE A 71 7.13 -1.90 20.78
N ALA A 72 7.88 -2.34 21.79
CA ALA A 72 9.30 -2.64 21.64
C ALA A 72 9.55 -3.79 20.66
N ALA A 73 8.72 -4.84 20.66
CA ALA A 73 8.81 -5.94 19.70
C ALA A 73 8.52 -5.48 18.26
N THR A 74 7.49 -4.65 18.09
CA THR A 74 7.13 -4.06 16.79
C THR A 74 8.28 -3.22 16.25
N LEU A 75 8.76 -2.23 17.00
CA LEU A 75 9.83 -1.35 16.54
C LEU A 75 11.10 -2.14 16.19
N ARG A 76 11.47 -3.15 16.98
CA ARG A 76 12.59 -4.04 16.65
C ARG A 76 12.39 -4.77 15.33
N HIS A 77 11.18 -5.30 15.08
CA HIS A 77 10.86 -5.96 13.82
C HIS A 77 10.97 -4.98 12.64
N LEU A 78 10.38 -3.79 12.74
CA LEU A 78 10.44 -2.78 11.69
C LEU A 78 11.88 -2.36 11.37
N HIS A 79 12.70 -2.09 12.40
CA HIS A 79 14.12 -1.82 12.22
C HIS A 79 14.85 -2.98 11.55
N THR A 80 14.61 -4.21 12.00
CA THR A 80 15.29 -5.40 11.48
C THR A 80 14.97 -5.62 9.99
N GLU A 81 13.71 -5.48 9.61
CA GLU A 81 13.30 -5.69 8.21
C GLU A 81 13.81 -4.57 7.29
N LEU A 82 13.76 -3.31 7.73
CA LEU A 82 14.27 -2.20 6.92
C LEU A 82 15.81 -2.24 6.78
N THR A 83 16.53 -2.48 7.87
CA THR A 83 18.00 -2.63 7.83
C THR A 83 18.42 -3.87 7.06
N GLY A 84 17.72 -5.00 7.24
CA GLY A 84 17.93 -6.22 6.47
C GLY A 84 17.67 -6.04 4.97
N ALA A 85 16.76 -5.14 4.60
CA ALA A 85 16.53 -4.73 3.21
C ALA A 85 17.59 -3.75 2.67
N GLY A 86 18.53 -3.29 3.50
CA GLY A 86 19.64 -2.40 3.10
C GLY A 86 19.38 -0.91 3.31
N TYR A 87 18.38 -0.53 4.12
CA TYR A 87 18.10 0.86 4.44
C TYR A 87 18.77 1.32 5.73
N GLU A 88 19.19 2.58 5.75
CA GLU A 88 19.35 3.32 7.00
C GLU A 88 17.96 3.72 7.51
N VAL A 89 17.70 3.45 8.79
CA VAL A 89 16.42 3.76 9.44
C VAL A 89 16.58 5.03 10.25
N ALA A 90 15.83 6.07 9.88
CA ALA A 90 15.74 7.31 10.62
C ALA A 90 14.55 7.29 11.57
N GLU A 91 14.79 7.65 12.83
CA GLU A 91 13.74 7.80 13.84
C GLU A 91 13.33 9.28 13.95
N GLN A 92 12.02 9.54 13.99
CA GLN A 92 11.49 10.82 14.42
C GLN A 92 10.68 10.62 15.68
N ARG A 93 11.24 11.05 16.81
CA ARG A 93 10.51 11.16 18.07
C ARG A 93 9.79 12.49 18.13
N TYR A 94 8.55 12.44 18.61
CA TYR A 94 7.70 13.63 18.82
C TYR A 94 7.11 13.65 20.25
N GLY A 95 7.66 12.82 21.12
CA GLY A 95 7.43 12.79 22.55
C GLY A 95 8.41 11.84 23.24
N GLU A 96 8.27 11.72 24.56
CA GLU A 96 9.19 10.93 25.40
C GLU A 96 8.78 9.46 25.51
N ALA A 97 7.51 9.14 25.29
CA ALA A 97 7.03 7.78 25.45
C ALA A 97 7.46 6.88 24.27
N PRO A 98 7.68 5.57 24.50
CA PRO A 98 8.20 4.67 23.46
C PRO A 98 7.33 4.56 22.21
N HIS A 99 6.03 4.82 22.30
CA HIS A 99 5.11 4.78 21.16
C HIS A 99 5.10 6.08 20.32
N GLN A 100 5.75 7.15 20.79
CA GLN A 100 5.72 8.47 20.14
C GLN A 100 6.86 8.61 19.13
N ILE A 101 6.88 7.70 18.17
CA ILE A 101 7.98 7.54 17.22
C ILE A 101 7.47 7.14 15.83
N ASN A 102 7.97 7.84 14.82
CA ASN A 102 7.89 7.42 13.44
C ASN A 102 9.23 6.80 13.02
N LEU A 103 9.17 5.81 12.13
CA LEU A 103 10.34 5.26 11.45
C LEU A 103 10.29 5.60 9.97
N PHE A 104 11.43 6.02 9.43
CA PHE A 104 11.58 6.33 8.01
C PHE A 104 12.74 5.56 7.40
N ALA A 105 12.54 5.13 6.16
CA ALA A 105 13.62 4.62 5.31
C ALA A 105 13.53 5.30 3.94
N THR A 106 14.66 5.80 3.43
CA THR A 106 14.66 6.56 2.17
C THR A 106 15.47 5.85 1.10
N LEU A 107 14.84 5.51 -0.03
CA LEU A 107 15.54 5.17 -1.26
C LEU A 107 15.90 6.46 -1.98
N ALA A 108 17.20 6.80 -2.01
CA ALA A 108 17.68 8.00 -2.67
C ALA A 108 17.33 8.02 -4.17
N GLY A 109 16.89 9.18 -4.64
CA GLY A 109 16.71 9.47 -6.06
C GLY A 109 18.02 9.83 -6.74
N ARG A 110 18.06 9.72 -8.06
CA ARG A 110 19.15 10.24 -8.91
C ARG A 110 19.08 11.74 -9.07
N ASP A 111 17.87 12.30 -9.06
CA ASP A 111 17.62 13.72 -9.05
C ASP A 111 17.27 14.16 -7.63
N THR A 112 18.23 14.78 -6.95
CA THR A 112 18.07 15.27 -5.58
C THR A 112 17.23 16.54 -5.49
N ALA A 113 16.93 17.20 -6.61
CA ALA A 113 16.07 18.38 -6.65
C ALA A 113 14.59 18.02 -6.88
N ALA A 114 14.30 16.78 -7.29
CA ALA A 114 12.94 16.34 -7.52
C ALA A 114 12.20 16.08 -6.18
N PRO A 115 10.93 16.51 -6.05
CA PRO A 115 10.12 16.19 -4.87
C PRO A 115 10.04 14.69 -4.59
N LEU A 116 10.14 14.33 -3.31
CA LEU A 116 10.02 12.96 -2.81
C LEU A 116 8.60 12.42 -3.02
N VAL A 117 8.49 11.12 -3.23
CA VAL A 117 7.21 10.39 -3.13
C VAL A 117 7.24 9.55 -1.87
N GLU A 118 6.16 9.55 -1.10
CA GLU A 118 6.08 8.76 0.12
C GLU A 118 5.11 7.60 -0.02
N VAL A 119 5.42 6.51 0.67
CA VAL A 119 4.51 5.38 0.89
C VAL A 119 4.55 5.05 2.37
N GLY A 120 3.40 4.94 3.04
CA GLY A 120 3.39 4.73 4.47
C GLY A 120 2.20 3.97 5.00
N ALA A 121 2.27 3.63 6.28
CA ALA A 121 1.23 2.99 7.08
C ALA A 121 1.48 3.33 8.55
N HIS A 122 0.48 3.20 9.40
CA HIS A 122 0.70 3.30 10.84
C HIS A 122 0.96 1.93 11.46
N TRP A 123 1.83 1.88 12.46
CA TRP A 123 2.25 0.62 13.09
C TRP A 123 1.54 0.34 14.41
N ASP A 124 0.88 1.33 15.03
CA ASP A 124 0.16 1.19 16.29
C ASP A 124 -1.19 0.46 16.15
N THR A 125 -1.84 0.21 17.28
CA THR A 125 -3.22 -0.31 17.36
C THR A 125 -3.92 0.26 18.59
N VAL A 126 -5.22 0.02 18.68
CA VAL A 126 -6.00 0.21 19.90
C VAL A 126 -5.83 -0.91 20.93
N GLU A 127 -6.32 -0.68 22.15
CA GLU A 127 -6.40 -1.67 23.23
C GLU A 127 -7.18 -2.92 22.79
N GLY A 128 -6.68 -4.10 23.15
CA GLY A 128 -7.37 -5.37 22.92
C GLY A 128 -7.43 -5.85 21.47
N SER A 129 -6.93 -5.07 20.50
CA SER A 129 -6.88 -5.46 19.09
C SER A 129 -5.49 -5.96 18.70
N PRO A 130 -5.36 -7.14 18.05
CA PRO A 130 -4.09 -7.56 17.46
C PRO A 130 -3.72 -6.73 16.22
N GLY A 131 -4.69 -6.04 15.62
CA GLY A 131 -4.49 -5.14 14.49
C GLY A 131 -3.90 -5.79 13.23
N ALA A 132 -4.43 -6.94 12.83
CA ALA A 132 -3.92 -7.71 11.68
C ALA A 132 -4.18 -6.99 10.35
N ASP A 133 -5.43 -6.58 10.10
CA ASP A 133 -5.79 -5.79 8.93
C ASP A 133 -5.51 -4.30 9.18
N ASP A 134 -5.82 -3.83 10.38
CA ASP A 134 -5.69 -2.45 10.83
C ASP A 134 -4.60 -2.30 11.92
N ASN A 135 -3.35 -1.97 11.57
CA ASN A 135 -2.85 -1.80 10.22
C ASN A 135 -1.56 -2.58 9.92
N ALA A 136 -1.42 -3.78 10.51
CA ALA A 136 -0.28 -4.65 10.18
C ALA A 136 -0.24 -5.04 8.69
N SER A 137 -1.40 -5.08 8.00
CA SER A 137 -1.46 -5.31 6.56
C SER A 137 -0.80 -4.19 5.75
N GLY A 138 -1.05 -2.92 6.10
CA GLY A 138 -0.42 -1.75 5.50
C GLY A 138 1.08 -1.73 5.77
N VAL A 139 1.49 -1.98 7.02
CA VAL A 139 2.91 -2.10 7.40
C VAL A 139 3.62 -3.17 6.58
N ALA A 140 3.04 -4.37 6.45
CA ALA A 140 3.59 -5.44 5.63
C ALA A 140 3.76 -5.02 4.16
N GLY A 141 2.79 -4.28 3.63
CA GLY A 141 2.86 -3.67 2.29
C GLY A 141 4.04 -2.70 2.15
N VAL A 142 4.22 -1.79 3.10
CA VAL A 142 5.33 -0.82 3.10
C VAL A 142 6.68 -1.54 3.13
N LEU A 143 6.85 -2.52 4.03
CA LEU A 143 8.10 -3.29 4.16
C LEU A 143 8.45 -4.05 2.87
N GLU A 144 7.47 -4.69 2.24
CA GLU A 144 7.71 -5.42 0.98
C GLU A 144 7.98 -4.48 -0.20
N ILE A 145 7.30 -3.33 -0.27
CA ILE A 145 7.60 -2.30 -1.27
C ILE A 145 9.04 -1.80 -1.09
N ALA A 146 9.47 -1.52 0.15
CA ALA A 146 10.83 -1.10 0.45
C ALA A 146 11.85 -2.16 -0.01
N ARG A 147 11.67 -3.42 0.41
CA ARG A 147 12.55 -4.53 0.02
C ARG A 147 12.69 -4.68 -1.51
N VAL A 148 11.57 -4.67 -2.21
CA VAL A 148 11.54 -4.83 -3.68
C VAL A 148 12.19 -3.65 -4.39
N LEU A 149 11.92 -2.42 -3.94
CA LEU A 149 12.47 -1.22 -4.57
C LEU A 149 13.97 -1.06 -4.32
N HIS A 150 14.49 -1.46 -3.16
CA HIS A 150 15.93 -1.49 -2.90
C HIS A 150 16.66 -2.35 -3.93
N GLY A 151 16.17 -3.57 -4.19
CA GLY A 151 16.76 -4.50 -5.16
C GLY A 151 16.74 -3.99 -6.61
N LEU A 152 15.90 -3.00 -6.92
CA LEU A 152 15.83 -2.38 -8.25
C LEU A 152 16.75 -1.16 -8.43
N GLY A 153 17.34 -0.68 -7.33
CA GLY A 153 18.26 0.46 -7.30
C GLY A 153 17.60 1.83 -7.53
N PRO A 154 18.42 2.91 -7.54
CA PRO A 154 17.93 4.30 -7.54
C PRO A 154 17.10 4.67 -8.77
N ARG A 155 15.99 5.37 -8.51
CA ARG A 155 15.07 5.93 -9.53
C ARG A 155 15.31 7.43 -9.69
N GLN A 156 14.58 8.09 -10.61
CA GLN A 156 14.74 9.53 -10.77
C GLN A 156 14.38 10.28 -9.48
N ARG A 157 13.18 10.03 -8.94
CA ARG A 157 12.74 10.57 -7.66
C ARG A 157 13.12 9.66 -6.51
N GLY A 158 13.43 10.25 -5.37
CA GLY A 158 13.56 9.53 -4.11
C GLY A 158 12.20 9.06 -3.60
N ILE A 159 12.22 7.96 -2.84
CA ILE A 159 11.02 7.39 -2.22
C ILE A 159 11.28 7.24 -0.73
N ARG A 160 10.40 7.80 0.11
CA ARG A 160 10.45 7.64 1.57
C ARG A 160 9.35 6.68 2.03
N PHE A 161 9.75 5.65 2.75
CA PHE A 161 8.86 4.71 3.42
C PHE A 161 8.61 5.22 4.84
N CYS A 162 7.34 5.41 5.19
CA CYS A 162 6.93 6.02 6.45
C CYS A 162 6.14 5.02 7.29
N LEU A 163 6.59 4.75 8.51
CA LEU A 163 5.88 3.93 9.49
C LEU A 163 5.53 4.84 10.67
N PHE A 164 4.27 5.26 10.74
CA PHE A 164 3.80 6.26 11.70
C PHE A 164 3.34 5.62 13.01
N GLY A 165 3.66 6.26 14.14
CA GLY A 165 3.06 5.91 15.43
C GLY A 165 1.82 6.76 15.70
N GLU A 166 0.99 6.30 16.64
CA GLU A 166 -0.16 7.04 17.17
C GLU A 166 -1.13 7.58 16.10
N GLU A 167 -1.49 6.76 15.12
CA GLU A 167 -2.59 7.09 14.22
C GLU A 167 -3.93 7.04 14.96
N GLU A 168 -4.12 5.97 15.74
CA GLU A 168 -5.34 5.70 16.51
C GLU A 168 -5.52 6.71 17.66
N GLU A 169 -4.46 7.44 17.98
CA GLU A 169 -4.41 8.55 18.93
C GLU A 169 -4.34 9.88 18.15
N TRP A 170 -5.28 10.08 17.23
CA TRP A 170 -5.49 11.33 16.48
C TRP A 170 -4.40 11.71 15.47
N MET A 171 -3.84 10.72 14.76
CA MET A 171 -2.90 10.96 13.67
C MET A 171 -1.65 11.74 14.10
N THR A 172 -1.22 11.55 15.35
CA THR A 172 -0.18 12.38 15.98
C THR A 172 1.16 12.21 15.29
N GLY A 173 1.57 10.96 14.96
CA GLY A 173 2.83 10.71 14.28
C GLY A 173 2.88 11.29 12.87
N SER A 174 1.84 11.11 12.06
CA SER A 174 1.78 11.68 10.71
C SER A 174 1.70 13.22 10.75
N GLY A 175 1.00 13.80 11.74
CA GLY A 175 0.98 15.24 12.00
C GLY A 175 2.37 15.79 12.32
N ALA A 176 3.14 15.11 13.18
CA ALA A 176 4.52 15.49 13.50
C ALA A 176 5.44 15.43 12.27
N HIS A 177 5.23 14.46 11.38
CA HIS A 177 5.96 14.36 10.11
C HIS A 177 5.65 15.55 9.17
N VAL A 178 4.38 15.90 9.01
CA VAL A 178 3.95 17.07 8.22
C VAL A 178 4.57 18.35 8.76
N ALA A 179 4.55 18.55 10.08
CA ALA A 179 5.17 19.70 10.70
C ALA A 179 6.68 19.77 10.42
N ARG A 180 7.38 18.63 10.52
CA ARG A 180 8.83 18.54 10.27
C ARG A 180 9.19 18.89 8.83
N PHE A 181 8.57 18.24 7.83
CA PHE A 181 8.96 18.48 6.44
C PHE A 181 8.55 19.90 5.99
N THR A 182 7.46 20.45 6.53
CA THR A 182 7.05 21.83 6.27
C THR A 182 8.07 22.82 6.84
N ALA A 183 8.53 22.61 8.09
CA ALA A 183 9.54 23.47 8.71
C ALA A 183 10.90 23.40 8.00
N ALA A 184 11.21 22.27 7.36
CA ALA A 184 12.44 22.06 6.60
C ALA A 184 12.36 22.53 5.13
N ASP A 185 11.21 23.03 4.67
CA ASP A 185 10.93 23.32 3.24
C ASP A 185 11.26 22.12 2.33
N GLU A 186 11.02 20.90 2.83
CA GLU A 186 11.31 19.66 2.12
C GLU A 186 10.21 19.38 1.09
N ALA A 187 10.58 19.29 -0.19
CA ALA A 187 9.64 19.07 -1.27
C ALA A 187 9.12 17.61 -1.28
N VAL A 188 7.82 17.45 -1.02
CA VAL A 188 7.10 16.16 -1.08
C VAL A 188 5.96 16.28 -2.10
N GLU A 189 5.92 15.38 -3.08
CA GLU A 189 4.88 15.31 -4.11
C GLU A 189 3.56 14.79 -3.53
N GLY A 190 3.64 13.79 -2.64
CA GLY A 190 2.49 13.16 -2.02
C GLY A 190 2.84 11.86 -1.30
N LEU A 191 1.91 11.44 -0.43
CA LEU A 191 1.97 10.21 0.35
C LEU A 191 0.89 9.24 -0.11
N ILE A 192 1.26 7.99 -0.36
CA ILE A 192 0.34 6.86 -0.47
C ILE A 192 0.28 6.17 0.89
N ALA A 193 -0.74 6.48 1.69
CA ALA A 193 -1.02 5.80 2.95
C ALA A 193 -1.78 4.49 2.68
N LEU A 194 -1.21 3.37 3.10
CA LEU A 194 -1.79 2.04 3.00
C LEU A 194 -2.55 1.75 4.28
N GLU A 195 -3.88 1.71 4.18
CA GLU A 195 -4.79 1.46 5.29
C GLU A 195 -5.68 0.26 4.95
N MET A 196 -5.62 -0.79 5.79
CA MET A 196 -6.48 -1.98 5.71
C MET A 196 -6.48 -2.66 4.32
N ILE A 197 -5.35 -3.26 3.94
CA ILE A 197 -5.14 -3.90 2.62
C ILE A 197 -5.09 -5.44 2.69
N GLY A 198 -5.40 -6.04 3.83
CA GLY A 198 -5.31 -7.48 4.09
C GLY A 198 -6.63 -8.23 4.02
N PHE A 199 -7.77 -7.56 4.25
CA PHE A 199 -9.09 -8.19 4.20
C PHE A 199 -9.80 -8.01 2.85
N ARG A 200 -10.47 -9.08 2.37
CA ARG A 200 -11.40 -8.99 1.25
C ARG A 200 -12.60 -9.91 1.40
N ASP A 201 -13.75 -9.46 0.90
CA ASP A 201 -14.96 -10.26 0.82
C ASP A 201 -15.66 -10.10 -0.55
N PRO A 202 -15.50 -11.08 -1.46
CA PRO A 202 -16.08 -11.01 -2.80
C PRO A 202 -17.60 -11.30 -2.81
N ARG A 203 -18.22 -11.63 -1.68
CA ARG A 203 -19.65 -11.95 -1.64
C ARG A 203 -20.48 -10.70 -1.94
N PRO A 204 -21.48 -10.79 -2.83
CA PRO A 204 -22.40 -9.67 -3.06
C PRO A 204 -23.08 -9.23 -1.77
N GLY A 205 -23.01 -7.93 -1.46
CA GLY A 205 -23.61 -7.35 -0.26
C GLY A 205 -22.70 -7.32 0.97
N ALA A 206 -21.47 -7.86 0.87
CA ALA A 206 -20.48 -7.78 1.94
C ALA A 206 -20.08 -6.33 2.27
N GLN A 207 -20.00 -5.46 1.26
CA GLN A 207 -19.72 -4.04 1.48
C GLN A 207 -21.00 -3.28 1.78
N ARG A 208 -21.11 -2.78 3.01
CA ARG A 208 -22.11 -1.78 3.37
C ARG A 208 -21.53 -0.38 3.13
N ALA A 209 -22.39 0.54 2.72
CA ALA A 209 -22.03 1.94 2.58
C ALA A 209 -23.16 2.75 3.20
N PRO A 210 -22.86 3.71 4.09
CA PRO A 210 -23.91 4.49 4.77
C PRO A 210 -24.74 5.29 3.77
N LEU A 211 -24.14 5.66 2.63
CA LEU A 211 -24.80 6.39 1.56
C LEU A 211 -24.38 5.82 0.19
N ARG A 212 -25.31 5.79 -0.78
CA ARG A 212 -25.03 5.44 -2.18
C ARG A 212 -25.74 6.43 -3.10
N ILE A 213 -24.97 7.35 -3.68
CA ILE A 213 -25.45 8.36 -4.62
C ILE A 213 -24.93 8.02 -6.02
N PRO A 214 -25.79 7.60 -6.97
CA PRO A 214 -25.39 7.32 -8.34
C PRO A 214 -24.63 8.49 -8.98
N GLY A 215 -23.45 8.20 -9.54
CA GLY A 215 -22.60 9.22 -10.19
C GLY A 215 -21.71 10.06 -9.26
N ILE A 216 -21.91 9.98 -7.93
CA ILE A 216 -21.13 10.74 -6.94
C ILE A 216 -20.37 9.80 -6.01
N PHE A 217 -21.08 8.91 -5.31
CA PHE A 217 -20.50 7.98 -4.35
C PHE A 217 -21.26 6.66 -4.40
N SER A 218 -20.71 5.69 -5.13
CA SER A 218 -21.34 4.38 -5.29
C SER A 218 -20.27 3.29 -5.21
N PRO A 219 -19.69 3.03 -4.02
CA PRO A 219 -18.69 1.99 -3.87
C PRO A 219 -19.27 0.61 -4.24
N PRO A 220 -18.42 -0.36 -4.63
CA PRO A 220 -18.83 -1.72 -4.90
C PRO A 220 -19.69 -2.32 -3.80
N ARG A 221 -20.49 -3.33 -4.16
CA ARG A 221 -21.26 -4.12 -3.19
C ARG A 221 -20.46 -5.28 -2.59
N THR A 222 -19.24 -5.52 -3.10
CA THR A 222 -18.28 -6.51 -2.61
C THR A 222 -17.14 -5.76 -1.92
N GLY A 223 -16.60 -6.30 -0.82
CA GLY A 223 -15.39 -5.79 -0.17
C GLY A 223 -14.13 -6.32 -0.85
N ASP A 224 -14.05 -6.26 -2.18
CA ASP A 224 -12.94 -6.77 -2.98
C ASP A 224 -12.49 -5.66 -3.95
N PHE A 225 -11.92 -4.60 -3.37
CA PHE A 225 -11.43 -3.43 -4.10
C PHE A 225 -10.48 -2.60 -3.22
N ILE A 226 -9.69 -1.73 -3.84
CA ILE A 226 -8.92 -0.69 -3.16
C ILE A 226 -9.59 0.65 -3.38
N ALA A 227 -9.94 1.35 -2.29
CA ALA A 227 -10.36 2.73 -2.33
C ALA A 227 -9.14 3.65 -2.40
N VAL A 228 -9.19 4.69 -3.24
CA VAL A 228 -8.21 5.79 -3.20
C VAL A 228 -8.97 7.04 -2.79
N ILE A 229 -8.78 7.46 -1.54
CA ILE A 229 -9.51 8.57 -0.93
C ILE A 229 -8.56 9.76 -0.82
N ALA A 230 -8.94 10.90 -1.38
CA ALA A 230 -8.18 12.13 -1.23
C ALA A 230 -9.07 13.36 -1.49
N ASP A 231 -8.58 14.53 -1.11
CA ASP A 231 -9.25 15.79 -1.43
C ASP A 231 -9.07 16.21 -2.90
N LEU A 232 -9.80 17.25 -3.32
CA LEU A 232 -9.75 17.76 -4.68
C LEU A 232 -8.38 18.30 -5.09
N ARG A 233 -7.56 18.75 -4.13
CA ARG A 233 -6.21 19.27 -4.40
C ARG A 233 -5.27 18.14 -4.83
N SER A 234 -5.54 16.93 -4.35
CA SER A 234 -4.76 15.72 -4.61
C SER A 234 -5.13 15.01 -5.93
N LEU A 235 -6.10 15.53 -6.70
CA LEU A 235 -6.60 14.89 -7.92
C LEU A 235 -5.51 14.51 -8.94
N PRO A 236 -4.48 15.34 -9.24
CA PRO A 236 -3.41 14.95 -10.15
C PRO A 236 -2.66 13.70 -9.67
N PHE A 237 -2.36 13.63 -8.36
CA PHE A 237 -1.67 12.51 -7.73
C PHE A 237 -2.53 11.25 -7.72
N VAL A 238 -3.82 11.36 -7.34
CA VAL A 238 -4.80 10.27 -7.43
C VAL A 238 -4.89 9.73 -8.85
N ASN A 239 -5.02 10.60 -9.84
CA ASN A 239 -5.08 10.18 -11.25
C ASN A 239 -3.78 9.49 -11.70
N ALA A 240 -2.62 9.85 -11.15
CA ALA A 240 -1.36 9.17 -11.43
C ALA A 240 -1.33 7.74 -10.82
N VAL A 241 -1.77 7.57 -9.58
CA VAL A 241 -1.92 6.26 -8.92
C VAL A 241 -2.88 5.38 -9.70
N GLN A 242 -4.06 5.89 -10.06
CA GLN A 242 -5.07 5.13 -10.81
C GLN A 242 -4.61 4.72 -12.21
N ARG A 243 -3.93 5.61 -12.94
CA ARG A 243 -3.35 5.28 -14.25
C ARG A 243 -2.28 4.20 -14.11
N SER A 244 -1.47 4.27 -13.06
CA SER A 244 -0.45 3.26 -12.77
C SER A 244 -1.09 1.92 -12.45
N ALA A 245 -2.11 1.87 -11.58
CA ALA A 245 -2.84 0.64 -11.29
C ALA A 245 -3.49 0.04 -12.55
N ARG A 246 -4.22 0.82 -13.35
CA ARG A 246 -4.83 0.32 -14.61
C ARG A 246 -3.80 -0.18 -15.61
N ARG A 247 -2.62 0.46 -15.65
CA ARG A 247 -1.56 0.10 -16.57
C ARG A 247 -0.85 -1.16 -16.14
N TYR A 248 -0.47 -1.24 -14.87
CA TYR A 248 0.43 -2.25 -14.35
C TYR A 248 -0.29 -3.39 -13.67
N VAL A 249 -1.48 -3.19 -13.11
CA VAL A 249 -2.25 -4.21 -12.38
C VAL A 249 -3.75 -4.09 -12.77
N PRO A 250 -4.12 -4.31 -14.05
CA PRO A 250 -5.47 -4.03 -14.56
C PRO A 250 -6.61 -4.80 -13.86
N ASP A 251 -6.31 -5.93 -13.22
CA ASP A 251 -7.29 -6.72 -12.48
C ASP A 251 -7.54 -6.17 -11.08
N LEU A 252 -6.67 -5.28 -10.58
CA LEU A 252 -6.89 -4.57 -9.32
C LEU A 252 -8.03 -3.57 -9.49
N LYS A 253 -9.12 -3.83 -8.78
CA LYS A 253 -10.29 -2.97 -8.76
C LYS A 253 -9.98 -1.73 -7.90
N VAL A 254 -9.58 -0.64 -8.54
CA VAL A 254 -9.30 0.64 -7.87
C VAL A 254 -10.46 1.62 -8.03
N TYR A 255 -11.04 2.07 -6.92
CA TYR A 255 -12.15 3.01 -6.88
C TYR A 255 -11.71 4.34 -6.27
N PRO A 256 -11.70 5.44 -7.03
CA PRO A 256 -11.40 6.75 -6.46
C PRO A 256 -12.62 7.28 -5.72
N LEU A 257 -12.40 7.81 -4.53
CA LEU A 257 -13.36 8.62 -3.80
C LEU A 257 -12.78 10.04 -3.76
N LYS A 258 -13.46 10.96 -4.43
CA LYS A 258 -13.03 12.33 -4.70
C LYS A 258 -13.97 13.31 -4.04
#